data_AF-A0A651GEY1-F1
#
_entry.id   AF-A0A651GEY1-F1
#
_cell.length_a   1.000
_cell.length_b   1.000
_cell.length_c   1.000
_cell.angle_alpha   90.00
_cell.angle_beta   90.00
_cell.angle_gamma   90.00
#
_symmetry.space_group_name_H-M   'P 1'
#
loop_
_entity.id
_entity.type
_entity.pdbx_description
1 polymer ?
#
loop_
_entity_poly.entity_id
_entity_poly.type
_entity_poly.pdbx_seq_one_letter_code
_entity_poly.pdbx_strand_id
1 'polypeptide(L)'
;MKTLNETVIRAIIHRVEQGGYLSAILEEKGISYKVWRKALEDRDINWQAPRGRKVNTYTREVLLTVQKRARAGEFIEDICKDLGLLYPNMCRACRRAGIRILDKAALRANIKRRDYSKPRRIAGQPAKRPHIYAALEKGASVKELIQRFDITRSYAILCRQQYHNGEAQRIQERHRQRQQRNAHVVALRKQGCSLKEIGRQCGISPQYISYLLKNNQGPPQQ
;
A
#
# COMPACT_ATOMS: atom_id res chain seq x y z
N MET A 1 1.10 45.32 0.49
CA MET A 1 1.46 44.15 1.32
C MET A 1 1.43 44.59 2.78
N LYS A 2 0.77 43.87 3.68
CA LYS A 2 0.81 44.21 5.12
C LYS A 2 2.23 43.98 5.64
N THR A 3 2.96 45.06 5.95
CA THR A 3 4.25 45.00 6.63
C THR A 3 4.02 44.61 8.08
N LEU A 4 4.64 43.51 8.52
CA LEU A 4 4.56 43.08 9.92
C LEU A 4 5.32 44.09 10.78
N ASN A 5 4.68 44.57 11.85
CA ASN A 5 5.33 45.45 12.82
C ASN A 5 6.27 44.63 13.73
N GLU A 6 7.33 45.25 14.24
CA GLU A 6 8.34 44.59 15.07
C GLU A 6 7.74 43.98 16.35
N THR A 7 6.75 44.67 16.95
CA THR A 7 6.00 44.17 18.11
C THR A 7 5.33 42.83 17.83
N VAL A 8 4.78 42.66 16.62
CA VAL A 8 4.12 41.41 16.21
C VAL A 8 5.15 40.31 16.00
N ILE A 9 6.32 40.64 15.46
CA ILE A 9 7.42 39.69 15.26
C ILE A 9 7.91 39.16 16.60
N ARG A 10 8.22 40.04 17.55
CA ARG A 10 8.68 39.67 18.90
C ARG A 10 7.63 38.84 19.64
N ALA A 11 6.34 39.19 19.52
CA ALA A 11 5.25 38.41 20.12
C ALA A 11 5.13 36.99 19.53
N ILE A 12 5.34 36.83 18.22
CA ILE A 12 5.34 35.51 17.57
C ILE A 12 6.55 34.68 18.05
N ILE A 13 7.74 35.27 18.07
CA ILE A 13 8.97 34.61 18.57
C ILE A 13 8.76 34.11 20.00
N HIS A 14 8.29 34.97 20.89
CA HIS A 14 8.05 34.63 22.29
C HIS A 14 7.05 33.47 22.46
N ARG A 15 5.93 33.45 21.70
CA ARG A 15 4.98 32.31 21.74
C ARG A 15 5.60 31.01 21.24
N VAL A 16 6.51 31.06 20.27
CA VAL A 16 7.25 29.88 19.80
C VAL A 16 8.23 29.40 20.88
N GLU A 17 8.92 30.30 21.55
CA GLU A 17 9.86 29.98 22.64
C GLU A 17 9.14 29.37 23.86
N GLN A 18 7.89 29.76 24.10
CA GLN A 18 7.01 29.12 25.10
C GLN A 18 6.47 27.75 24.66
N GLY A 19 6.94 27.19 23.55
CA GLY A 19 6.61 25.84 23.08
C GLY A 19 5.50 25.77 22.03
N GLY A 20 5.01 26.92 21.54
CA GLY A 20 4.04 26.96 20.46
C GLY A 20 4.64 26.58 19.09
N TYR A 21 3.81 25.99 18.22
CA TYR A 21 4.23 25.69 16.85
C TYR A 21 4.13 26.94 15.98
N LEU A 22 5.24 27.33 15.35
CA LEU A 22 5.29 28.49 14.45
C LEU A 22 4.19 28.44 13.38
N SER A 23 3.95 27.27 12.76
CA SER A 23 2.91 27.12 11.73
C SER A 23 1.51 27.48 12.25
N ALA A 24 1.15 27.01 13.43
CA ALA A 24 -0.16 27.28 14.04
C ALA A 24 -0.30 28.76 14.43
N ILE A 25 0.76 29.36 14.98
CA ILE A 25 0.77 30.78 15.38
C ILE A 25 0.65 31.71 14.15
N LEU A 26 1.31 31.36 13.04
CA LEU A 26 1.23 32.10 11.80
C LEU A 26 -0.18 32.00 11.17
N GLU A 27 -0.78 30.81 11.21
CA GLU A 27 -2.15 30.58 10.73
C GLU A 27 -3.18 31.37 11.55
N GLU A 28 -3.09 31.35 12.88
CA GLU A 28 -3.95 32.14 13.79
C GLU A 28 -3.93 33.65 13.44
N LYS A 29 -2.77 34.15 13.01
CA LYS A 29 -2.58 35.55 12.64
C LYS A 29 -2.84 35.85 11.16
N GLY A 30 -3.20 34.84 10.36
CA GLY A 30 -3.39 34.97 8.92
C GLY A 30 -2.12 35.38 8.16
N ILE A 31 -0.95 35.00 8.68
CA ILE A 31 0.36 35.33 8.12
C ILE A 31 0.90 34.12 7.37
N SER A 32 1.27 34.28 6.10
CA SER A 32 1.96 33.20 5.38
C SER A 32 3.43 33.11 5.81
N TYR A 33 4.00 31.90 5.74
CA TYR A 33 5.42 31.69 6.06
C TYR A 33 6.37 32.57 5.22
N LYS A 34 6.01 32.83 3.96
CA LYS A 34 6.77 33.70 3.06
C LYS A 34 6.79 35.16 3.56
N VAL A 35 5.65 35.67 4.01
CA VAL A 35 5.55 37.03 4.60
C VAL A 35 6.33 37.11 5.90
N TRP A 36 6.25 36.08 6.74
CA TRP A 36 7.05 35.95 7.96
C TRP A 36 8.55 36.01 7.70
N ARG A 37 9.06 35.17 6.78
CA ARG A 37 10.49 35.13 6.44
C ARG A 37 10.99 36.46 5.88
N LYS A 38 10.24 37.06 4.95
CA LYS A 38 10.58 38.37 4.40
C LYS A 38 10.63 39.45 5.49
N ALA A 39 9.71 39.44 6.44
CA ALA A 39 9.69 40.43 7.51
C ALA A 39 10.86 40.33 8.50
N LEU A 40 11.43 39.13 8.70
CA LEU A 40 12.66 38.92 9.45
C LEU A 40 13.88 39.41 8.67
N GLU A 41 13.94 39.10 7.36
CA GLU A 41 15.03 39.49 6.46
C GLU A 41 15.08 41.02 6.27
N ASP A 42 13.93 41.67 6.03
CA ASP A 42 13.81 43.13 5.90
C ASP A 42 14.27 43.91 7.15
N ARG A 43 14.45 43.22 8.29
CA ARG A 43 14.84 43.80 9.59
C ARG A 43 16.14 43.22 10.15
N ASP A 44 16.84 42.42 9.36
CA ASP A 44 18.09 41.75 9.76
C ASP A 44 17.97 40.94 11.06
N ILE A 45 16.80 40.33 11.30
CA ILE A 45 16.57 39.48 12.46
C ILE A 45 16.96 38.03 12.12
N ASN A 46 18.15 37.61 12.58
CA ASN A 46 18.61 36.23 12.45
C ASN A 46 17.97 35.30 13.50
N TRP A 47 16.68 35.01 13.33
CA TRP A 47 15.96 34.08 14.20
C TRP A 47 15.74 32.72 13.53
N GLN A 48 16.08 31.66 14.27
CA GLN A 48 15.80 30.28 13.89
C GLN A 48 14.81 29.68 14.87
N ALA A 49 13.70 29.17 14.35
CA ALA A 49 12.71 28.50 15.18
C ALA A 49 13.37 27.30 15.89
N PRO A 50 13.17 27.14 17.21
CA PRO A 50 13.44 25.89 17.89
C PRO A 50 12.79 24.76 17.08
N ARG A 51 13.56 23.73 16.73
CA ARG A 51 12.98 22.55 16.08
C ARG A 51 12.04 21.93 17.09
N GLY A 52 10.74 22.15 16.92
CA GLY A 52 9.71 21.66 17.82
C GLY A 52 9.92 20.18 18.14
N ARG A 53 9.58 19.78 19.37
CA ARG A 53 9.70 18.39 19.81
C ARG A 53 8.80 17.54 18.91
N LYS A 54 9.39 16.79 17.98
CA LYS A 54 8.63 15.88 17.12
C LYS A 54 7.88 14.90 18.02
N VAL A 55 6.57 14.85 17.91
CA VAL A 55 5.74 13.83 18.58
C VAL A 55 6.36 12.48 18.24
N ASN A 56 6.76 11.73 19.27
CA ASN A 56 7.41 10.44 19.06
C ASN A 56 6.35 9.41 18.66
N THR A 57 5.98 9.38 17.39
CA THR A 57 4.97 8.46 16.83
C THR A 57 5.32 6.97 17.03
N TYR A 58 6.60 6.66 17.29
CA TYR A 58 7.10 5.29 17.44
C TYR A 58 7.54 5.02 18.88
N THR A 59 6.63 5.23 19.83
CA THR A 59 6.88 4.88 21.23
C THR A 59 7.03 3.38 21.40
N ARG A 60 7.71 2.95 22.48
CA ARG A 60 7.91 1.52 22.78
C ARG A 60 6.57 0.78 22.88
N GLU A 61 5.55 1.40 23.46
CA GLU A 61 4.20 0.84 23.59
C GLU A 61 3.53 0.58 22.24
N VAL A 62 3.65 1.53 21.29
CA VAL A 62 3.16 1.36 19.92
C VAL A 62 3.86 0.19 19.24
N LEU A 63 5.19 0.08 19.39
CA LEU A 63 5.96 -1.02 18.80
C LEU A 63 5.59 -2.40 19.40
N LEU A 64 5.33 -2.46 20.71
CA LEU A 64 4.86 -3.68 21.38
C LEU A 64 3.45 -4.07 20.94
N THR A 65 2.57 -3.08 20.72
CA THR A 65 1.23 -3.31 20.14
C THR A 65 1.34 -3.90 18.73
N VAL A 66 2.21 -3.34 17.88
CA VAL A 66 2.49 -3.88 16.54
C VAL A 66 2.99 -5.32 16.62
N GLN A 67 3.93 -5.60 17.52
CA GLN A 67 4.47 -6.94 17.72
C GLN A 67 3.39 -7.95 18.17
N LYS A 68 2.54 -7.57 19.13
CA LYS A 68 1.45 -8.42 19.64
C LYS A 68 0.49 -8.81 18.51
N ARG A 69 0.00 -7.82 17.75
CA ARG A 69 -0.91 -8.03 16.61
C ARG A 69 -0.27 -8.87 15.50
N ALA A 70 0.99 -8.59 15.16
CA ALA A 70 1.71 -9.38 14.17
C ALA A 70 1.87 -10.86 14.60
N ARG A 71 2.13 -11.13 15.88
CA ARG A 71 2.21 -12.50 16.43
C ARG A 71 0.85 -13.22 16.45
N ALA A 72 -0.24 -12.47 16.56
CA ALA A 72 -1.60 -13.00 16.48
C ALA A 72 -1.96 -13.51 15.07
N GLY A 73 -1.29 -13.02 14.03
CA GLY A 73 -1.55 -13.47 12.65
C GLY A 73 -1.74 -12.33 11.66
N GLU A 74 -1.87 -11.10 12.13
CA GLU A 74 -2.19 -9.95 11.30
C GLU A 74 -1.00 -9.51 10.42
N PHE A 75 -1.31 -8.88 9.28
CA PHE A 75 -0.28 -8.32 8.42
C PHE A 75 0.25 -7.01 8.97
N ILE A 76 1.58 -6.90 9.03
CA ILE A 76 2.27 -5.72 9.56
C ILE A 76 1.88 -4.44 8.81
N GLU A 77 1.63 -4.53 7.50
CA GLU A 77 1.18 -3.38 6.69
C GLU A 77 -0.20 -2.87 7.12
N ASP A 78 -1.14 -3.77 7.43
CA ASP A 78 -2.50 -3.41 7.86
C ASP A 78 -2.46 -2.79 9.26
N ILE A 79 -1.70 -3.40 10.17
CA ILE A 79 -1.47 -2.83 11.52
C ILE A 79 -0.86 -1.42 11.42
N CYS A 80 0.08 -1.21 10.50
CA CYS A 80 0.68 0.11 10.31
C CYS A 80 -0.34 1.14 9.82
N LYS A 81 -1.23 0.76 8.87
CA LYS A 81 -2.29 1.66 8.40
C LYS A 81 -3.26 2.04 9.52
N ASP A 82 -3.71 1.06 10.30
CA ASP A 82 -4.64 1.27 11.41
C ASP A 82 -4.07 2.24 12.47
N LEU A 83 -2.76 2.15 12.72
CA LEU A 83 -2.07 2.99 13.70
C LEU A 83 -1.51 4.30 13.12
N GLY A 84 -1.78 4.60 11.84
CA GLY A 84 -1.24 5.79 11.17
C GLY A 84 0.29 5.80 11.03
N LEU A 85 0.92 4.61 11.01
CA LEU A 85 2.37 4.43 10.94
C LEU A 85 2.83 4.22 9.50
N LEU A 86 4.01 4.75 9.18
CA LEU A 86 4.68 4.43 7.93
C LEU A 86 5.52 3.16 8.11
N TYR A 87 5.22 2.11 7.35
CA TYR A 87 5.88 0.81 7.45
C TYR A 87 7.43 0.89 7.43
N PRO A 88 8.09 1.64 6.50
CA PRO A 88 9.55 1.75 6.52
C PRO A 88 10.12 2.41 7.78
N ASN A 89 9.36 3.34 8.38
CA ASN A 89 9.78 4.06 9.57
C ASN A 89 9.54 3.23 10.83
N MET A 90 8.43 2.48 10.88
CA MET A 90 8.14 1.50 11.92
C MET A 90 9.24 0.43 11.98
N CYS A 91 9.63 -0.15 10.83
CA CYS A 91 10.71 -1.15 10.78
C CYS A 91 12.05 -0.58 11.29
N ARG A 92 12.36 0.69 10.99
CA ARG A 92 13.55 1.37 11.53
C ARG A 92 13.44 1.61 13.04
N ALA A 93 12.26 1.97 13.54
CA ALA A 93 12.02 2.16 14.96
C ALA A 93 12.15 0.84 15.75
N CYS A 94 11.56 -0.25 15.27
CA CYS A 94 11.71 -1.58 15.87
C CYS A 94 13.18 -2.00 15.98
N ARG A 95 13.99 -1.81 14.92
CA ARG A 95 15.43 -2.10 14.96
C ARG A 95 16.17 -1.28 16.02
N ARG A 96 15.92 0.03 16.08
CA ARG A 96 16.53 0.91 17.09
C ARG A 96 16.12 0.55 18.52
N ALA A 97 14.88 0.08 18.70
CA ALA A 97 14.36 -0.33 20.00
C ALA A 97 14.74 -1.78 20.39
N GLY A 98 15.48 -2.51 19.54
CA GLY A 98 15.79 -3.93 19.76
C GLY A 98 14.57 -4.85 19.72
N ILE A 99 13.43 -4.40 19.18
CA ILE A 99 12.18 -5.16 19.13
C ILE A 99 12.13 -5.98 17.84
N ARG A 100 12.11 -7.30 17.98
CA ARG A 100 11.94 -8.22 16.86
C ARG A 100 10.45 -8.52 16.66
N ILE A 101 9.83 -7.95 15.62
CA ILE A 101 8.38 -8.06 15.37
C ILE A 101 7.95 -9.53 15.22
N LEU A 102 8.67 -10.29 14.39
CA LEU A 102 8.50 -11.73 14.22
C LEU A 102 9.88 -12.37 14.23
N ASP A 103 10.05 -13.44 15.01
CA ASP A 103 11.18 -14.35 14.84
C ASP A 103 10.90 -15.35 13.69
N LYS A 104 11.90 -16.16 13.33
CA LYS A 104 11.80 -17.11 12.20
C LYS A 104 10.71 -18.16 12.44
N ALA A 105 10.49 -18.58 13.68
CA ALA A 105 9.48 -19.57 14.04
C ALA A 105 8.07 -18.95 14.00
N ALA A 106 7.89 -17.77 14.57
CA ALA A 106 6.68 -16.98 14.52
C ALA A 106 6.30 -16.61 13.08
N LEU A 107 7.27 -16.26 12.23
CA LEU A 107 7.02 -16.01 10.81
C LEU A 107 6.52 -17.27 10.10
N ARG A 108 7.13 -18.44 10.34
CA ARG A 108 6.67 -19.73 9.77
C ARG A 108 5.27 -20.10 10.27
N ALA A 109 5.01 -19.97 11.57
CA ALA A 109 3.71 -20.25 12.16
C ALA A 109 2.63 -19.28 11.65
N ASN A 110 2.98 -18.01 11.47
CA ASN A 110 2.10 -17.00 10.88
C ASN A 110 1.84 -17.33 9.40
N ILE A 111 2.86 -17.69 8.62
CA ILE A 111 2.71 -18.17 7.23
C ILE A 111 1.80 -19.40 7.13
N LYS A 112 1.84 -20.33 8.10
CA LYS A 112 0.97 -21.52 8.14
C LYS A 112 -0.47 -21.21 8.55
N ARG A 113 -0.64 -20.27 9.50
CA ARG A 113 -1.96 -19.76 9.92
C ARG A 113 -2.60 -18.78 8.93
N ARG A 114 -1.82 -18.28 7.97
CA ARG A 114 -2.32 -17.40 6.91
C ARG A 114 -3.25 -18.17 6.00
N ASP A 115 -4.50 -17.73 6.02
CA ASP A 115 -5.52 -18.15 5.07
C ASP A 115 -5.25 -17.49 3.70
N TYR A 116 -4.56 -18.21 2.81
CA TYR A 116 -4.29 -17.76 1.43
C TYR A 116 -5.50 -17.94 0.49
N SER A 117 -6.57 -18.62 0.94
CA SER A 117 -7.82 -18.74 0.17
C SER A 117 -8.57 -17.41 0.12
N LYS A 118 -8.31 -16.53 1.09
CA LYS A 118 -8.77 -15.15 1.11
C LYS A 118 -7.77 -14.29 0.34
N PRO A 119 -8.13 -13.71 -0.82
CA PRO A 119 -7.24 -12.79 -1.51
C PRO A 119 -6.91 -11.62 -0.57
N ARG A 120 -5.61 -11.30 -0.43
CA ARG A 120 -5.15 -10.08 0.26
C ARG A 120 -5.87 -8.89 -0.37
N ARG A 121 -6.90 -8.38 0.30
CA ARG A 121 -7.49 -7.11 -0.06
C ARG A 121 -6.59 -6.05 0.55
N ILE A 122 -5.69 -5.50 -0.28
CA ILE A 122 -5.02 -4.25 0.08
C ILE A 122 -6.13 -3.19 0.05
N ALA A 123 -6.47 -2.59 1.18
CA ALA A 123 -7.37 -1.44 1.21
C ALA A 123 -6.89 -0.40 0.18
N GLY A 124 -7.72 -0.11 -0.82
CA GLY A 124 -7.40 0.76 -1.95
C GLY A 124 -6.85 0.08 -3.22
N GLN A 125 -6.56 -1.24 -3.23
CA GLN A 125 -6.36 -1.95 -4.50
C GLN A 125 -7.69 -2.42 -5.07
N PRO A 126 -7.92 -2.14 -6.35
CA PRO A 126 -9.16 -2.54 -6.97
C PRO A 126 -9.27 -4.04 -7.16
N ALA A 127 -10.52 -4.55 -7.15
CA ALA A 127 -10.78 -5.92 -7.55
C ALA A 127 -10.09 -6.25 -8.89
N LYS A 128 -9.60 -7.48 -9.03
CA LYS A 128 -9.00 -7.92 -10.30
C LYS A 128 -10.00 -7.60 -11.42
N ARG A 129 -9.55 -6.85 -12.43
CA ARG A 129 -10.37 -6.34 -13.56
C ARG A 129 -11.40 -7.34 -14.11
N PRO A 130 -11.13 -8.65 -14.21
CA PRO A 130 -12.12 -9.63 -14.65
C PRO A 130 -13.44 -9.59 -13.87
N HIS A 131 -13.41 -9.41 -12.54
CA HIS A 131 -14.64 -9.38 -11.73
C HIS A 131 -15.39 -8.06 -11.86
N ILE A 132 -14.68 -6.94 -12.06
CA ILE A 132 -15.28 -5.63 -12.31
C ILE A 132 -15.98 -5.63 -13.67
N TYR A 133 -15.34 -6.20 -14.69
CA TYR A 133 -15.93 -6.31 -16.03
C TYR A 133 -17.14 -7.24 -16.06
N ALA A 134 -17.10 -8.37 -15.34
CA ALA A 134 -18.27 -9.23 -15.20
C ALA A 134 -19.45 -8.55 -14.49
N ALA A 135 -19.19 -7.60 -13.58
CA ALA A 135 -20.25 -6.80 -12.97
C ALA A 135 -20.81 -5.74 -13.93
N LEU A 136 -19.93 -5.09 -14.71
CA LEU A 136 -20.33 -4.14 -15.76
C LEU A 136 -21.18 -4.81 -16.86
N GLU A 137 -20.83 -6.04 -17.24
CA GLU A 137 -21.60 -6.87 -18.18
C GLU A 137 -23.02 -7.17 -17.67
N LYS A 138 -23.18 -7.28 -16.34
CA LYS A 138 -24.49 -7.41 -15.67
C LYS A 138 -25.20 -6.07 -15.45
N GLY A 139 -24.71 -4.98 -16.02
CA GLY A 139 -25.32 -3.65 -15.92
C GLY A 139 -24.98 -2.88 -14.64
N ALA A 140 -23.97 -3.29 -13.87
CA ALA A 140 -23.62 -2.59 -12.62
C ALA A 140 -23.21 -1.12 -12.87
N SER A 141 -23.79 -0.22 -12.10
CA SER A 141 -23.47 1.20 -12.07
C SER A 141 -22.12 1.47 -11.38
N VAL A 142 -21.54 2.64 -11.64
CA VAL A 142 -20.30 3.10 -10.98
C VAL A 142 -20.45 3.10 -9.45
N LYS A 143 -21.63 3.48 -8.93
CA LYS A 143 -21.93 3.48 -7.50
C LYS A 143 -21.88 2.06 -6.92
N GLU A 144 -22.47 1.10 -7.61
CA GLU A 144 -22.45 -0.31 -7.19
C GLU A 144 -21.05 -0.91 -7.28
N LEU A 145 -20.24 -0.53 -8.27
CA LEU A 145 -18.85 -0.98 -8.35
C LEU A 145 -18.01 -0.49 -7.17
N ILE A 146 -18.17 0.79 -6.78
CA ILE A 146 -17.49 1.37 -5.61
C ILE A 146 -17.86 0.59 -4.35
N GLN A 147 -19.15 0.37 -4.10
CA GLN A 147 -19.62 -0.32 -2.90
C GLN A 147 -19.24 -1.81 -2.88
N ARG A 148 -19.45 -2.51 -4.00
CA ARG A 148 -19.22 -3.96 -4.11
C ARG A 148 -17.73 -4.31 -4.12
N PHE A 149 -16.91 -3.52 -4.80
CA PHE A 149 -15.49 -3.81 -4.99
C PHE A 149 -14.56 -2.95 -4.16
N ASP A 150 -15.09 -2.04 -3.33
CA ASP A 150 -14.31 -1.16 -2.45
C ASP A 150 -13.20 -0.43 -3.23
N ILE A 151 -13.61 0.23 -4.31
CA ILE A 151 -12.72 0.91 -5.27
C ILE A 151 -13.02 2.39 -5.34
N THR A 152 -12.01 3.21 -5.65
CA THR A 152 -12.22 4.65 -5.82
C THR A 152 -13.10 4.95 -7.02
N ARG A 153 -13.84 6.06 -6.97
CA ARG A 153 -14.70 6.53 -8.05
C ARG A 153 -13.94 6.67 -9.37
N SER A 154 -12.74 7.26 -9.34
CA SER A 154 -11.88 7.43 -10.52
C SER A 154 -11.50 6.08 -11.15
N TYR A 155 -11.20 5.07 -10.33
CA TYR A 155 -10.87 3.74 -10.84
C TYR A 155 -12.10 3.02 -11.40
N ALA A 156 -13.27 3.15 -10.78
CA ALA A 156 -14.52 2.60 -11.32
C ALA A 156 -14.88 3.21 -12.70
N ILE A 157 -14.68 4.52 -12.87
CA ILE A 157 -14.88 5.22 -14.16
C ILE A 157 -13.90 4.70 -15.21
N LEU A 158 -12.61 4.59 -14.88
CA LEU A 158 -11.60 4.04 -15.78
C LEU A 158 -11.95 2.61 -16.22
N CYS A 159 -12.37 1.75 -15.30
CA CYS A 159 -12.78 0.39 -15.65
C CYS A 159 -13.99 0.36 -16.58
N ARG A 160 -14.99 1.22 -16.34
CA ARG A 160 -16.16 1.34 -17.22
C ARG A 160 -15.76 1.80 -18.63
N GLN A 161 -14.89 2.80 -18.74
CA GLN A 161 -14.39 3.28 -20.02
C GLN A 161 -13.60 2.20 -20.77
N GLN A 162 -12.70 1.50 -20.08
CA GLN A 162 -11.93 0.39 -20.65
C GLN A 162 -12.83 -0.77 -21.09
N TYR A 163 -13.90 -1.07 -20.33
CA TYR A 163 -14.90 -2.06 -20.69
C TYR A 163 -15.61 -1.68 -22.00
N HIS A 164 -16.10 -0.44 -22.13
CA HIS A 164 -16.72 0.04 -23.37
C HIS A 164 -15.75 0.08 -24.55
N ASN A 165 -14.46 0.32 -24.32
CA ASN A 165 -13.41 0.32 -25.34
C ASN A 165 -12.94 -1.10 -25.74
N GLY A 166 -13.66 -2.15 -25.34
CA GLY A 166 -13.35 -3.55 -25.71
C GLY A 166 -12.12 -4.15 -25.02
N GLU A 167 -11.54 -3.48 -24.02
CA GLU A 167 -10.38 -4.02 -23.27
C GLU A 167 -10.79 -5.24 -22.44
N ALA A 168 -12.07 -5.33 -22.05
CA ALA A 168 -12.62 -6.49 -21.35
C ALA A 168 -12.52 -7.77 -22.19
N GLN A 169 -12.91 -7.70 -23.46
CA GLN A 169 -12.82 -8.81 -24.41
C GLN A 169 -11.36 -9.25 -24.61
N ARG A 170 -10.45 -8.28 -24.82
CA ARG A 170 -9.00 -8.56 -24.96
C ARG A 170 -8.37 -9.19 -23.71
N ILE A 171 -8.83 -8.83 -22.52
CA ILE A 171 -8.33 -9.43 -21.26
C ILE A 171 -8.90 -10.84 -21.07
N GLN A 172 -10.19 -11.04 -21.34
CA GLN A 172 -10.83 -12.36 -21.28
C GLN A 172 -10.22 -13.34 -22.28
N GLU A 173 -9.94 -12.89 -23.51
CA GLU A 173 -9.33 -13.70 -24.55
C GLU A 173 -7.90 -14.12 -24.18
N ARG A 174 -7.07 -13.19 -23.70
CA ARG A 174 -5.72 -13.52 -23.18
C ARG A 174 -5.78 -14.52 -22.02
N HIS A 175 -6.77 -14.39 -21.14
CA HIS A 175 -6.97 -15.33 -20.04
C HIS A 175 -7.36 -16.73 -20.55
N ARG A 176 -8.28 -16.81 -21.51
CA ARG A 176 -8.70 -18.07 -22.16
C ARG A 176 -7.54 -18.75 -22.88
N GLN A 177 -6.78 -18.00 -23.69
CA GLN A 177 -5.57 -18.51 -24.37
C GLN A 177 -4.54 -19.04 -23.36
N ARG A 178 -4.34 -18.32 -22.25
CA ARG A 178 -3.44 -18.78 -21.18
C ARG A 178 -3.95 -20.06 -20.53
N GLN A 179 -5.24 -20.19 -20.26
CA GLN A 179 -5.83 -21.41 -19.70
C GLN A 179 -5.69 -22.60 -20.65
N GLN A 180 -5.97 -22.41 -21.94
CA GLN A 180 -5.80 -23.43 -22.97
C GLN A 180 -4.35 -23.90 -23.06
N ARG A 181 -3.39 -22.96 -23.12
CA ARG A 181 -1.95 -23.29 -23.11
C ARG A 181 -1.56 -24.05 -21.85
N ASN A 182 -2.02 -23.61 -20.68
CA ASN A 182 -1.72 -24.29 -19.42
C ASN A 182 -2.31 -25.71 -19.37
N ALA A 183 -3.52 -25.91 -19.88
CA ALA A 183 -4.13 -27.23 -19.98
C ALA A 183 -3.36 -28.15 -20.94
N HIS A 184 -2.91 -27.62 -22.09
CA HIS A 184 -2.08 -28.35 -23.03
C HIS A 184 -0.74 -28.77 -22.44
N VAL A 185 -0.07 -27.88 -21.70
CA VAL A 185 1.16 -28.18 -20.94
C VAL A 185 0.96 -29.33 -19.96
N VAL A 186 -0.16 -29.33 -19.23
CA VAL A 186 -0.49 -30.41 -18.28
C VAL A 186 -0.76 -31.73 -19.02
N ALA A 187 -1.46 -31.69 -20.16
CA ALA A 187 -1.72 -32.88 -20.97
C ALA A 187 -0.44 -33.50 -21.52
N LEU A 188 0.46 -32.69 -22.10
CA LEU A 188 1.77 -33.16 -22.59
C LEU A 188 2.61 -33.75 -21.44
N ARG A 189 2.54 -33.17 -20.24
CA ARG A 189 3.25 -33.72 -19.09
C ARG A 189 2.70 -35.10 -18.69
N LYS A 190 1.38 -35.29 -18.73
CA LYS A 190 0.75 -36.60 -18.46
C LYS A 190 1.12 -37.67 -19.50
N GLN A 191 1.38 -37.25 -20.74
CA GLN A 191 1.86 -38.13 -21.82
C GLN A 191 3.36 -38.49 -21.70
N GLY A 192 4.05 -38.03 -20.65
CA GLY A 192 5.44 -38.37 -20.40
C GLY A 192 6.47 -37.43 -21.03
N CYS A 193 6.04 -36.37 -21.75
CA CYS A 193 6.97 -35.42 -22.35
C CYS A 193 7.86 -34.74 -21.30
N SER A 194 9.11 -34.50 -21.68
CA SER A 194 10.07 -33.75 -20.88
C SER A 194 9.74 -32.26 -20.87
N LEU A 195 10.19 -31.54 -19.85
CA LEU A 195 9.97 -30.08 -19.75
C LEU A 195 10.57 -29.32 -20.93
N LYS A 196 11.65 -29.84 -21.52
CA LYS A 196 12.34 -29.24 -22.67
C LYS A 196 11.51 -29.39 -23.95
N GLU A 197 10.90 -30.55 -24.17
CA GLU A 197 10.02 -30.81 -25.32
C GLU A 197 8.74 -29.98 -25.24
N ILE A 198 8.11 -29.94 -24.05
CA ILE A 198 6.94 -29.09 -23.80
C ILE A 198 7.28 -27.63 -24.04
N GLY A 199 8.45 -27.17 -23.60
CA GLY A 199 8.90 -25.79 -23.81
C GLY A 199 9.06 -25.43 -25.29
N ARG A 200 9.59 -26.35 -26.09
CA ARG A 200 9.72 -26.20 -27.55
C ARG A 200 8.35 -26.14 -28.24
N GLN A 201 7.40 -27.00 -27.85
CA GLN A 201 6.07 -27.06 -28.45
C GLN A 201 5.17 -25.87 -28.04
N CYS A 202 5.26 -25.43 -26.80
CA CYS A 202 4.38 -24.38 -26.25
C CYS A 202 5.00 -22.97 -26.26
N GLY A 203 6.26 -22.83 -26.69
CA GLY A 203 6.97 -21.55 -26.73
C GLY A 203 7.22 -20.93 -25.34
N ILE A 204 7.48 -21.75 -24.33
CA ILE A 204 7.62 -21.32 -22.92
C ILE A 204 8.85 -21.95 -22.28
N SER A 205 9.44 -21.26 -21.30
CA SER A 205 10.66 -21.76 -20.66
C SER A 205 10.39 -22.98 -19.77
N PRO A 206 11.34 -23.93 -19.65
CA PRO A 206 11.24 -25.06 -18.73
C PRO A 206 11.00 -24.64 -17.27
N GLN A 207 11.58 -23.51 -16.83
CA GLN A 207 11.37 -22.96 -15.50
C GLN A 207 9.90 -22.55 -15.28
N TYR A 208 9.29 -21.91 -16.28
CA TYR A 208 7.88 -21.52 -16.21
C TYR A 208 6.96 -22.74 -16.16
N ILE A 209 7.27 -23.79 -16.92
CA ILE A 209 6.52 -25.06 -16.88
C ILE A 209 6.62 -25.70 -15.49
N SER A 210 7.82 -25.75 -14.89
CA SER A 210 8.00 -26.27 -13.53
C SER A 210 7.17 -25.50 -12.50
N TYR A 211 7.19 -24.16 -12.57
CA TYR A 211 6.35 -23.30 -11.73
C TYR A 211 4.86 -23.57 -11.92
N LEU A 212 4.40 -23.70 -13.17
CA LEU A 212 3.00 -23.95 -13.50
C LEU A 212 2.52 -25.29 -12.95
N LEU A 213 3.32 -26.35 -13.10
CA LEU A 213 2.99 -27.69 -12.59
C LEU A 213 2.94 -27.71 -11.05
N LYS A 214 3.89 -27.04 -10.38
CA LYS A 214 3.91 -26.93 -8.91
C LYS A 214 2.69 -26.20 -8.34
N ASN A 215 2.14 -25.23 -9.05
CA ASN A 215 0.98 -24.46 -8.58
C ASN A 215 -0.38 -25.06 -8.99
N ASN A 216 -0.41 -25.94 -10.00
CA ASN A 216 -1.62 -26.68 -10.40
C ASN A 216 -1.79 -28.01 -9.65
N GLN A 217 -0.73 -28.51 -9.02
CA GLN A 217 -0.87 -29.52 -7.97
C GLN A 217 -1.39 -28.78 -6.73
N GLY A 218 -2.69 -28.87 -6.46
CA GLY A 218 -3.26 -28.46 -5.17
C GLY A 218 -2.54 -29.14 -3.99
N PRO A 219 -2.82 -28.75 -2.74
CA PRO A 219 -2.21 -29.41 -1.58
C PRO A 219 -2.35 -30.93 -1.73
N PRO A 220 -1.30 -31.72 -1.40
CA PRO A 220 -1.37 -33.17 -1.49
C PRO A 220 -2.58 -33.62 -0.67
N GLN A 221 -3.50 -34.33 -1.32
CA GLN A 221 -4.57 -35.03 -0.61
C GLN A 221 -3.89 -36.03 0.31
N GLN A 222 -3.95 -35.75 1.62
CA GLN A 222 -3.61 -36.67 2.69
C GLN A 222 -4.80 -37.58 2.94
#